data_AF-A0A7L5JSH7-F1
#
_entry.id   AF-A0A7L5JSH7-F1
#
_cell.length_a   1.000
_cell.length_b   1.000
_cell.length_c   1.000
_cell.angle_alpha   90.00
_cell.angle_beta   90.00
_cell.angle_gamma   90.00
#
_symmetry.space_group_name_H-M   'P 1'
#
loop_
_entity.id
_entity.type
_entity.pdbx_description
1 polymer ?
#
loop_
_entity_poly.entity_id
_entity_poly.type
_entity_poly.pdbx_seq_one_letter_code
_entity_poly.pdbx_strand_id
1 'polypeptide(L)'
;MVEIASQIVLNLFIALIIGICIGYIIAKVNITPKDDSFRIKYNEPKKSTKDNLKKIKGIDSKLEFELNKMGITTFKQISEWTKEDCTTIGSSINAENSIEEFSWVEQAKILATGDDTIYSKKVENKEINIA
;
A
#
# COMPACT_ATOMS: atom_id res chain seq x y z
N MET A 1 -27.10 1.47 -33.07
CA MET A 1 -25.79 1.78 -33.68
C MET A 1 -24.99 2.80 -32.87
N VAL A 2 -25.61 3.81 -32.23
CA VAL A 2 -24.91 4.85 -31.45
C VAL A 2 -24.40 4.38 -30.07
N GLU A 3 -25.08 3.42 -29.43
CA GLU A 3 -24.68 2.86 -28.11
C GLU A 3 -23.26 2.26 -28.11
N ILE A 4 -22.94 1.46 -29.14
CA ILE A 4 -21.66 0.75 -29.25
C ILE A 4 -20.53 1.74 -29.51
N ALA A 5 -20.81 2.81 -30.26
CA ALA A 5 -19.85 3.88 -30.52
C ALA A 5 -19.53 4.66 -29.23
N SER A 6 -20.53 4.91 -28.38
CA SER A 6 -20.33 5.61 -27.10
C SER A 6 -19.49 4.79 -26.09
N GLN A 7 -19.73 3.48 -26.01
CA GLN A 7 -18.96 2.56 -25.15
C GLN A 7 -17.49 2.45 -25.58
N ILE A 8 -17.20 2.45 -26.89
CA ILE A 8 -15.82 2.45 -27.40
C ILE A 8 -15.09 3.74 -26.99
N VAL A 9 -15.79 4.89 -27.05
CA VAL A 9 -15.22 6.20 -26.71
C VAL A 9 -14.97 6.30 -25.20
N LEU A 10 -15.87 5.78 -24.36
CA LEU A 10 -15.72 5.77 -22.91
C LEU A 10 -14.54 4.88 -22.46
N ASN A 11 -14.38 3.70 -23.07
CA ASN A 11 -13.27 2.79 -22.75
C ASN A 11 -11.91 3.39 -23.14
N LEU A 12 -11.83 4.11 -24.27
CA LEU A 12 -10.62 4.84 -24.66
C LEU A 12 -10.28 5.95 -23.67
N PHE A 13 -11.28 6.63 -23.12
CA PHE A 13 -11.07 7.68 -22.13
C PHE A 13 -10.58 7.13 -20.78
N ILE A 14 -11.17 6.02 -20.31
CA ILE A 14 -10.75 5.34 -19.09
C ILE A 14 -9.32 4.78 -19.25
N ALA A 15 -9.00 4.16 -20.39
CA ALA A 15 -7.66 3.66 -20.68
C ALA A 15 -6.60 4.76 -20.71
N LEU A 16 -6.94 5.96 -21.20
CA LEU A 16 -6.05 7.12 -21.20
C LEU A 16 -5.75 7.60 -19.77
N ILE A 17 -6.77 7.74 -18.93
CA ILE A 17 -6.64 8.19 -17.54
C ILE A 17 -5.80 7.18 -16.75
N ILE A 18 -6.07 5.88 -16.92
CA ILE A 18 -5.31 4.80 -16.26
C ILE A 18 -3.86 4.79 -16.77
N GLY A 19 -3.63 4.94 -18.08
CA GLY A 19 -2.29 5.01 -18.67
C GLY A 19 -1.45 6.18 -18.16
N ILE A 20 -2.06 7.36 -17.98
CA ILE A 20 -1.38 8.54 -17.42
C ILE A 20 -1.07 8.34 -15.94
N CYS A 21 -2.00 7.79 -15.15
CA CYS A 21 -1.77 7.51 -13.73
C CYS A 21 -0.65 6.47 -13.54
N ILE A 22 -0.67 5.36 -14.27
CA ILE A 22 0.38 4.32 -14.20
C ILE A 22 1.71 4.89 -14.70
N GLY A 23 1.71 5.61 -15.82
CA GLY A 23 2.91 6.25 -16.37
C GLY A 23 3.54 7.27 -15.42
N TYR A 24 2.73 8.07 -14.73
CA TYR A 24 3.19 9.05 -13.75
C TYR A 24 3.79 8.41 -12.49
N ILE A 25 3.20 7.32 -11.99
CA ILE A 25 3.73 6.56 -10.84
C ILE A 25 5.07 5.91 -11.20
N ILE A 26 5.19 5.34 -12.41
CA ILE A 26 6.47 4.76 -12.88
C ILE A 26 7.53 5.85 -13.08
N ALA A 27 7.18 7.00 -13.65
CA ALA A 27 8.12 8.11 -13.84
C ALA A 27 8.66 8.67 -12.50
N LYS A 28 7.84 8.68 -11.45
CA LYS A 28 8.24 9.15 -10.11
C LYS A 28 9.16 8.17 -9.36
N VAL A 29 9.17 6.88 -9.73
CA VAL A 29 9.96 5.84 -9.05
C VAL A 29 11.46 5.89 -9.38
N ASN A 30 11.87 6.61 -10.43
CA ASN A 30 13.27 6.69 -10.89
C ASN A 30 14.06 7.88 -10.34
N ILE A 31 13.58 8.53 -9.27
CA ILE A 31 14.28 9.64 -8.61
C ILE A 31 14.90 9.09 -7.33
N THR A 32 16.16 8.65 -7.42
CA THR A 32 16.99 8.27 -6.26
C THR A 32 17.83 9.48 -5.84
N PRO A 33 17.57 10.12 -4.69
CA PRO A 33 18.52 11.05 -4.11
C PRO A 33 19.63 10.22 -3.44
N LYS A 34 20.85 10.39 -3.93
CA LYS A 34 22.09 9.91 -3.31
C LYS A 34 22.56 10.96 -2.31
N ASP A 35 22.69 10.60 -1.03
CA ASP A 35 23.68 11.25 -0.16
C ASP A 35 24.08 10.36 1.03
N ASP A 36 25.39 10.24 1.19
CA ASP A 36 26.14 9.49 2.19
C ASP A 36 26.69 10.47 3.24
N SER A 37 26.20 10.48 4.48
CA SER A 37 26.98 11.03 5.61
C SER A 37 26.51 10.58 7.01
N PHE A 38 27.17 9.53 7.49
CA PHE A 38 27.66 9.32 8.86
C PHE A 38 27.19 10.30 9.97
N ARG A 39 26.18 9.91 10.78
CA ARG A 39 26.11 10.19 12.24
C ARG A 39 25.34 9.09 12.97
N ILE A 40 25.91 8.63 14.09
CA ILE A 40 25.37 7.61 15.00
C ILE A 40 24.38 8.25 16.00
N LYS A 41 23.35 7.48 16.41
CA LYS A 41 22.60 7.46 17.71
C LYS A 41 21.12 7.90 17.69
N TYR A 42 20.29 6.99 18.24
CA TYR A 42 18.84 6.97 18.52
C TYR A 42 17.92 6.36 17.44
N ASN A 43 17.01 5.49 17.93
CA ASN A 43 16.02 4.70 17.18
C ASN A 43 15.03 5.57 16.40
N GLU A 44 15.46 6.08 15.26
CA GLU A 44 14.56 6.62 14.26
C GLU A 44 14.29 5.49 13.26
N PRO A 45 13.03 5.03 13.06
CA PRO A 45 12.74 4.04 12.05
C PRO A 45 13.11 4.66 10.70
N LYS A 46 14.29 4.25 10.23
CA LYS A 46 14.86 4.54 8.92
C LYS A 46 13.71 4.55 7.93
N LYS A 47 13.43 5.72 7.35
CA LYS A 47 12.44 5.92 6.28
C LYS A 47 12.95 5.21 5.03
N SER A 48 13.02 3.89 5.12
CA SER A 48 13.07 3.00 3.99
C SER A 48 11.84 3.36 3.18
N THR A 49 12.00 3.54 1.87
CA THR A 49 10.90 3.91 0.98
C THR A 49 9.73 2.91 1.05
N LYS A 50 9.95 1.74 1.66
CA LYS A 50 8.93 0.76 2.05
C LYS A 50 8.70 0.77 3.57
N ASP A 51 7.44 0.90 3.95
CA ASP A 51 6.97 0.60 5.29
C ASP A 51 6.84 -0.92 5.49
N ASN A 52 6.93 -1.36 6.74
CA ASN A 52 6.69 -2.76 7.09
C ASN A 52 5.18 -3.01 7.20
N LEU A 53 4.53 -3.38 6.09
CA LEU A 53 3.09 -3.58 6.01
C LEU A 53 2.58 -4.63 7.00
N LYS A 54 3.44 -5.59 7.39
CA LYS A 54 3.13 -6.57 8.45
C LYS A 54 2.86 -5.96 9.84
N LYS A 55 3.10 -4.65 10.04
CA LYS A 55 2.64 -3.91 11.24
C LYS A 55 1.12 -3.73 11.28
N ILE A 56 0.41 -3.94 10.16
CA ILE A 56 -1.05 -3.97 10.12
C ILE A 56 -1.52 -5.39 10.43
N LYS A 57 -2.45 -5.51 11.38
CA LYS A 57 -3.01 -6.81 11.75
C LYS A 57 -3.70 -7.45 10.54
N GLY A 58 -3.35 -8.71 10.26
CA GLY A 58 -3.91 -9.48 9.14
C GLY A 58 -3.10 -9.41 7.86
N ILE A 59 -2.01 -8.63 7.81
CA ILE A 59 -1.04 -8.69 6.72
C ILE A 59 0.08 -9.67 7.08
N ASP A 60 0.07 -10.84 6.44
CA ASP A 60 1.16 -11.82 6.52
C ASP A 60 2.28 -11.53 5.51
N SER A 61 3.42 -12.22 5.63
CA SER A 61 4.55 -12.06 4.69
C SER A 61 4.14 -12.30 3.23
N LYS A 62 3.21 -13.23 3.00
CA LYS A 62 2.68 -13.52 1.66
C LYS A 62 1.85 -12.37 1.09
N LEU A 63 0.98 -11.79 1.91
CA LEU A 63 0.12 -10.67 1.49
C LEU A 63 0.96 -9.42 1.27
N GLU A 64 1.91 -9.15 2.15
CA GLU A 64 2.91 -8.09 1.96
C GLU A 64 3.68 -8.29 0.65
N PHE A 65 4.07 -9.51 0.31
CA PHE A 65 4.76 -9.78 -0.95
C PHE A 65 3.89 -9.47 -2.18
N GLU A 66 2.63 -9.89 -2.18
CA GLU A 66 1.69 -9.60 -3.28
C GLU A 66 1.39 -8.09 -3.39
N LEU A 67 1.19 -7.39 -2.26
CA LEU A 67 1.03 -5.94 -2.22
C LEU A 67 2.26 -5.21 -2.77
N ASN A 68 3.45 -5.65 -2.35
CA ASN A 68 4.70 -5.11 -2.85
C ASN A 68 4.88 -5.32 -4.37
N LYS A 69 4.43 -6.47 -4.89
CA LYS A 69 4.44 -6.78 -6.32
C LYS A 69 3.49 -5.88 -7.10
N MET A 70 2.38 -5.47 -6.49
CA MET A 70 1.46 -4.45 -7.02
C MET A 70 1.95 -3.01 -6.85
N GLY A 71 3.09 -2.79 -6.18
CA GLY A 71 3.64 -1.46 -5.92
C GLY A 71 3.06 -0.75 -4.69
N ILE A 72 2.27 -1.45 -3.88
CA ILE A 72 1.80 -0.99 -2.57
C ILE A 72 2.86 -1.35 -1.54
N THR A 73 3.53 -0.32 -1.00
CA THR A 73 4.71 -0.53 -0.16
C THR A 73 4.73 0.37 1.08
N THR A 74 3.75 1.28 1.21
CA THR A 74 3.67 2.23 2.32
C THR A 74 2.31 2.19 2.99
N PHE A 75 2.25 2.52 4.29
CA PHE A 75 0.98 2.61 5.03
C PHE A 75 0.09 3.70 4.45
N LYS A 76 0.68 4.79 3.96
CA LYS A 76 -0.06 5.89 3.35
C LYS A 76 -0.92 5.42 2.17
N GLN A 77 -0.38 4.58 1.29
CA GLN A 77 -1.13 4.05 0.16
C GLN A 77 -2.37 3.25 0.60
N ILE A 78 -2.22 2.42 1.64
CA ILE A 78 -3.33 1.61 2.20
C ILE A 78 -4.34 2.52 2.92
N SER A 79 -3.87 3.58 3.58
CA SER A 79 -4.73 4.53 4.30
C SER A 79 -5.66 5.34 3.37
N GLU A 80 -5.27 5.46 2.10
CA GLU A 80 -6.01 6.18 1.05
C GLU A 80 -6.97 5.25 0.27
N TRP A 81 -7.02 3.95 0.58
CA TRP A 81 -7.93 3.02 -0.08
C TRP A 81 -9.39 3.34 0.20
N THR A 82 -10.16 3.35 -0.88
CA THR A 82 -11.62 3.38 -0.82
C THR A 82 -12.19 1.98 -0.64
N LYS A 83 -13.49 1.89 -0.37
CA LYS A 83 -14.18 0.60 -0.25
C LYS A 83 -14.05 -0.24 -1.54
N GLU A 84 -14.09 0.42 -2.70
CA GLU A 84 -13.93 -0.22 -4.00
C GLU A 84 -12.50 -0.76 -4.22
N ASP A 85 -11.48 0.00 -3.77
CA ASP A 85 -10.08 -0.45 -3.80
C ASP A 85 -9.89 -1.68 -2.89
N CYS A 86 -10.46 -1.66 -1.69
CA CYS A 86 -10.42 -2.79 -0.77
C CYS A 86 -11.01 -4.06 -1.40
N THR A 87 -12.13 -3.97 -2.09
CA THR A 87 -12.75 -5.09 -2.81
C THR A 87 -11.88 -5.54 -3.99
N THR A 88 -11.40 -4.61 -4.81
CA THR A 88 -10.62 -4.93 -6.03
C THR A 88 -9.26 -5.53 -5.70
N ILE A 89 -8.51 -4.90 -4.80
CA ILE A 89 -7.20 -5.35 -4.33
C ILE A 89 -7.37 -6.61 -3.48
N GLY A 90 -8.32 -6.60 -2.55
CA GLY A 90 -8.65 -7.74 -1.71
C GLY A 90 -9.03 -8.98 -2.51
N SER A 91 -9.82 -8.85 -3.57
CA SER A 91 -10.11 -9.94 -4.50
C SER A 91 -8.86 -10.40 -5.25
N SER A 92 -7.97 -9.48 -5.64
CA SER A 92 -6.74 -9.80 -6.37
C SER A 92 -5.71 -10.58 -5.53
N ILE A 93 -5.61 -10.30 -4.23
CA ILE A 93 -4.71 -10.99 -3.29
C ILE A 93 -5.43 -12.01 -2.39
N ASN A 94 -6.72 -12.24 -2.63
CA ASN A 94 -7.61 -13.08 -1.81
C ASN A 94 -7.64 -12.70 -0.31
N ALA A 95 -7.52 -11.40 0.00
CA ALA A 95 -7.52 -10.86 1.36
C ALA A 95 -8.72 -9.93 1.65
N GLU A 96 -9.79 -10.00 0.87
CA GLU A 96 -10.99 -9.16 1.04
C GLU A 96 -11.54 -9.25 2.47
N ASN A 97 -11.74 -10.47 2.98
CA ASN A 97 -12.21 -10.69 4.36
C ASN A 97 -11.24 -10.10 5.39
N SER A 98 -9.93 -10.22 5.17
CA SER A 98 -8.91 -9.72 6.11
C SER A 98 -8.86 -8.19 6.16
N ILE A 99 -9.04 -7.53 5.02
CA ILE A 99 -9.04 -6.06 4.93
C ILE A 99 -10.19 -5.48 5.75
N GLU A 100 -11.39 -6.07 5.65
CA GLU A 100 -12.56 -5.63 6.39
C GLU A 100 -12.52 -6.06 7.87
N GLU A 101 -12.24 -7.34 8.15
CA GLU A 101 -12.21 -7.90 9.52
C GLU A 101 -11.19 -7.21 10.41
N PHE A 102 -10.02 -6.88 9.85
CA PHE A 102 -8.97 -6.19 10.59
C PHE A 102 -8.93 -4.69 10.31
N SER A 103 -9.84 -4.13 9.51
CA SER A 103 -9.91 -2.70 9.24
C SER A 103 -8.54 -2.11 8.83
N TRP A 104 -7.91 -2.69 7.80
CA TRP A 104 -6.54 -2.34 7.41
C TRP A 104 -6.35 -0.85 7.15
N VAL A 105 -7.33 -0.22 6.50
CA VAL A 105 -7.31 1.21 6.17
C VAL A 105 -7.18 2.08 7.43
N GLU A 106 -7.94 1.77 8.48
CA GLU A 106 -7.91 2.53 9.74
C GLU A 106 -6.58 2.34 10.48
N GLN A 107 -6.05 1.12 10.53
CA GLN A 107 -4.72 0.86 11.11
C GLN A 107 -3.62 1.55 10.31
N ALA A 108 -3.72 1.52 8.98
CA ALA A 108 -2.78 2.16 8.08
C ALA A 108 -2.78 3.68 8.24
N LYS A 109 -3.96 4.31 8.46
CA LYS A 109 -4.04 5.75 8.79
C LYS A 109 -3.25 6.10 10.04
N ILE A 110 -3.41 5.33 11.11
CA ILE A 110 -2.69 5.53 12.38
C ILE A 110 -1.18 5.37 12.15
N LEU A 111 -0.77 4.31 11.46
CA LEU A 111 0.66 4.08 11.16
C LEU A 111 1.24 5.13 10.21
N ALA A 112 0.44 5.68 9.30
CA ALA A 112 0.84 6.74 8.37
C ALA A 112 0.99 8.10 9.06
N THR A 113 0.29 8.37 10.17
CA THR A 113 0.50 9.58 10.99
C THR A 113 1.77 9.50 11.85
N GLY A 114 2.39 8.31 11.93
CA GLY A 114 3.53 8.05 12.80
C GLY A 114 3.13 7.56 14.19
N ASP A 115 1.85 7.25 14.40
CA ASP A 115 1.36 6.62 15.61
C ASP A 115 1.45 5.09 15.50
N ASP A 116 1.71 4.42 16.62
CA ASP A 116 1.78 2.96 16.66
C ASP A 116 0.48 2.34 17.19
N THR A 117 -0.02 1.33 16.49
CA THR A 117 -1.11 0.48 16.99
C THR A 117 -0.58 -0.51 18.03
N ILE A 118 -1.45 -1.00 18.92
CA ILE A 118 -1.10 -2.04 19.92
C ILE A 118 -0.49 -3.28 19.25
N TYR A 119 -0.98 -3.65 18.06
CA TYR A 119 -0.44 -4.76 17.29
C TYR A 119 0.96 -4.45 16.72
N SER A 120 1.14 -3.26 16.13
CA SER A 120 2.43 -2.87 15.56
C SER A 120 3.57 -2.84 16.59
N LYS A 121 3.28 -2.41 17.83
CA LYS A 121 4.24 -2.46 18.94
C LYS A 121 4.64 -3.89 19.29
N LYS A 122 3.67 -4.80 19.36
CA LYS A 122 3.93 -6.22 19.66
C LYS A 122 4.74 -6.90 18.55
N VAL A 123 4.49 -6.54 17.29
CA VAL A 123 5.28 -7.00 16.15
C VAL A 123 6.73 -6.50 16.25
N GLU A 124 6.92 -5.22 16.58
CA GLU A 124 8.25 -4.63 16.77
C GLU A 124 9.02 -5.27 17.93
N ASN A 125 8.32 -5.56 19.03
CA ASN A 125 8.84 -6.28 20.19
C ASN A 125 9.10 -7.78 19.92
N LYS A 126 8.82 -8.28 18.70
CA LYS A 126 8.89 -9.70 18.33
C LYS A 126 8.01 -10.63 19.19
N GLU A 127 6.97 -10.08 19.82
CA GLU A 127 5.99 -10.85 20.60
C GLU A 127 5.01 -11.60 19.70
N ILE A 128 4.83 -11.13 18.47
CA ILE A 128 4.00 -11.76 17.44
C ILE A 128 4.92 -12.29 16.34
N ASN A 129 4.87 -13.60 16.10
CA ASN A 129 5.53 -14.21 14.95
C ASN A 129 4.60 -14.09 13.74
N ILE A 130 4.96 -13.17 12.84
CA ILE A 130 4.36 -12.99 11.52
C ILE A 130 5.19 -13.84 10.54
N ALA A 131 4.62 -14.97 10.12
CA ALA A 131 5.23 -15.92 9.20
C ALA A 131 5.09 -15.46 7.74
#